data_AF-A0A5D2Z2T2-F1
#
_entry.id   AF-A0A5D2Z2T2-F1
#
_cell.length_a   1.000
_cell.length_b   1.000
_cell.length_c   1.000
_cell.angle_alpha   90.00
_cell.angle_beta   90.00
_cell.angle_gamma   90.00
#
_symmetry.space_group_name_H-M   'P 1'
#
loop_
_entity.id
_entity.type
_entity.pdbx_description
1 polymer ?
#
loop_
_entity_poly.entity_id
_entity_poly.type
_entity_poly.pdbx_seq_one_letter_code
_entity_poly.pdbx_strand_id
1 'polypeptide(L)'
;MASLKIYQTYHPHITCWSIISLHPEIIDGRPGTLVIESFVVDVPEGNTKGETCYFVEALIKCNLKSLAKVSEALAVQDRTEPIDL
;
A
#
# COMPACT_ATOMS: atom_id res chain seq x y z
N MET A 1 1.98 -5.66 -13.28
CA MET A 1 0.98 -5.20 -12.28
C MET A 1 1.11 -6.10 -11.06
N ALA A 2 1.53 -5.56 -9.91
CA ALA A 2 1.57 -6.34 -8.67
C ALA A 2 0.17 -6.36 -8.06
N SER A 3 -0.35 -7.56 -7.79
CA SER A 3 -1.66 -7.75 -7.15
C SER A 3 -1.45 -8.11 -5.69
N LEU A 4 -1.75 -7.19 -4.78
CA LEU A 4 -1.76 -7.44 -3.33
C LEU A 4 -3.18 -7.88 -2.92
N LYS A 5 -3.33 -9.14 -2.50
CA LYS A 5 -4.58 -9.65 -1.90
C LYS A 5 -4.35 -9.85 -0.40
N ILE A 6 -4.91 -8.95 0.41
CA ILE A 6 -4.96 -9.10 1.87
C ILE A 6 -6.27 -9.81 2.21
N TYR A 7 -6.18 -10.98 2.84
CA TYR A 7 -7.34 -11.66 3.41
C TYR A 7 -7.53 -11.18 4.84
N GLN A 8 -8.69 -10.61 5.15
CA GLN A 8 -9.07 -10.24 6.52
C GLN A 8 -10.06 -11.26 7.07
N THR A 9 -9.83 -11.70 8.31
CA THR A 9 -10.66 -12.67 9.03
C THR A 9 -12.03 -12.10 9.40
N TYR A 10 -13.03 -12.97 9.40
CA TYR A 10 -14.45 -12.66 9.59
C TYR A 10 -14.75 -12.07 10.98
N HIS A 11 -15.10 -10.78 11.03
CA HIS A 11 -15.91 -10.20 12.10
C HIS A 11 -17.32 -9.94 11.52
N PRO A 12 -18.40 -10.49 12.11
CA PRO A 12 -19.72 -10.52 11.48
C PRO A 12 -20.39 -9.16 11.20
N HIS A 13 -19.79 -8.05 11.67
CA HIS A 13 -20.40 -6.72 11.61
C HIS A 13 -19.45 -5.58 11.23
N ILE A 14 -18.19 -5.86 10.84
CA ILE A 14 -17.22 -4.81 10.48
C ILE A 14 -16.70 -5.09 9.08
N THR A 15 -16.99 -4.18 8.16
CA THR A 15 -16.50 -4.21 6.78
C THR A 15 -15.30 -3.29 6.61
N CYS A 16 -14.35 -3.74 5.79
CA CYS A 16 -13.19 -2.98 5.37
C CYS A 16 -12.93 -3.28 3.89
N TRP A 17 -12.82 -2.23 3.09
CA TRP A 17 -12.49 -2.32 1.68
C TRP A 17 -11.40 -1.31 1.36
N SER A 18 -10.38 -1.72 0.60
CA SER A 18 -9.37 -0.78 0.09
C SER A 18 -9.15 -0.94 -1.41
N ILE A 19 -8.75 0.15 -2.05
CA ILE A 19 -8.38 0.22 -3.46
C ILE A 19 -7.01 0.88 -3.54
N ILE A 20 -6.08 0.23 -4.22
CA ILE A 20 -4.76 0.75 -4.54
C ILE A 20 -4.68 1.11 -6.03
N SER A 21 -4.13 2.28 -6.33
CA SER A 21 -3.87 2.72 -7.69
C SER A 21 -2.42 3.17 -7.83
N LEU A 22 -1.84 2.91 -9.00
CA LEU A 22 -0.44 3.17 -9.32
C LEU A 22 -0.38 4.05 -10.57
N HIS A 23 0.41 5.11 -10.51
CA HIS A 23 0.53 6.09 -11.59
C HIS A 23 2.01 6.40 -11.84
N PRO A 24 2.48 6.43 -13.10
CA PRO A 24 3.80 6.96 -13.41
C PRO A 24 3.88 8.44 -13.02
N GLU A 25 4.96 8.86 -12.37
CA GLU A 25 5.12 10.22 -11.88
C GLU A 25 6.62 10.63 -11.88
N ILE A 26 6.92 11.92 -11.88
CA ILE A 26 8.29 12.41 -11.63
C ILE A 26 8.43 12.77 -10.15
N ILE A 27 9.25 12.03 -9.42
CA ILE A 27 9.50 12.23 -7.98
C ILE A 27 10.96 12.66 -7.82
N ASP A 28 11.19 13.82 -7.22
CA ASP A 28 12.53 14.41 -7.02
C ASP A 28 13.38 14.44 -8.31
N GLY A 29 12.73 14.74 -9.45
CA GLY A 29 13.38 14.83 -10.76
C GLY A 29 13.72 13.49 -11.42
N ARG A 30 13.23 12.36 -10.88
CA ARG A 30 13.44 11.02 -11.44
C ARG A 30 12.10 10.33 -11.75
N PRO A 31 12.04 9.47 -12.79
CA PRO A 31 10.88 8.63 -13.01
C PRO A 31 10.61 7.75 -11.79
N GLY A 32 9.38 7.77 -11.31
CA GLY A 32 8.90 7.00 -10.17
C GLY A 32 7.47 6.53 -10.37
N THR A 33 6.91 5.95 -9.33
CA THR A 33 5.50 5.53 -9.29
C THR A 33 4.83 6.15 -8.08
N LEU A 34 3.80 6.97 -8.31
CA LEU A 34 2.90 7.43 -7.27
C LEU A 34 1.91 6.31 -6.93
N VAL A 35 1.88 5.93 -5.66
CA VAL A 35 0.94 4.91 -5.15
C VAL A 35 -0.06 5.58 -4.24
N ILE A 36 -1.34 5.38 -4.53
CA ILE A 36 -2.45 5.92 -3.73
C ILE A 36 -3.30 4.75 -3.26
N GLU A 37 -3.48 4.65 -1.94
CA GLU A 37 -4.42 3.71 -1.34
C GLU A 37 -5.58 4.46 -0.69
N SER A 38 -6.79 4.10 -1.06
CA SER A 38 -8.04 4.59 -0.49
C SER A 38 -8.75 3.46 0.25
N PHE A 39 -9.47 3.80 1.32
CA PHE A 39 -10.16 2.80 2.13
C PHE A 39 -11.52 3.29 2.61
N VAL A 40 -12.41 2.32 2.85
CA VAL A 40 -13.66 2.48 3.58
C VAL A 40 -13.66 1.45 4.69
N VAL A 41 -13.95 1.89 5.92
CA VAL A 41 -13.94 1.05 7.11
C VAL A 41 -15.09 1.45 8.03
N ASP A 42 -15.78 0.47 8.57
CA ASP A 42 -16.77 0.70 9.62
C ASP A 42 -16.08 1.10 10.93
N VAL A 43 -16.73 1.94 11.74
CA VAL A 43 -16.27 2.26 13.09
C VAL A 43 -16.87 1.25 14.06
N PRO A 44 -16.06 0.39 14.71
CA PRO A 44 -16.57 -0.58 15.67
C PRO A 44 -17.27 0.10 16.86
N GLU A 45 -18.24 -0.59 17.46
CA GLU A 45 -18.85 -0.13 18.70
C GLU A 45 -17.79 0.06 19.79
N GLY A 46 -17.85 1.19 20.50
CA GLY A 46 -16.86 1.57 21.51
C GLY A 46 -15.64 2.33 20.99
N ASN A 47 -15.46 2.44 19.66
CA ASN A 47 -14.38 3.22 19.07
C ASN A 47 -14.89 4.56 18.52
N THR A 48 -14.03 5.57 18.54
CA THR A 48 -14.26 6.81 17.79
C THR A 48 -13.79 6.67 16.34
N LYS A 49 -14.38 7.48 15.45
CA LYS A 49 -13.91 7.59 14.05
C LYS A 49 -12.43 7.93 13.97
N GLY A 50 -11.95 8.82 14.84
CA GLY A 50 -10.56 9.25 14.87
C GLY A 50 -9.59 8.11 15.18
N GLU A 51 -9.89 7.29 16.19
CA GLU A 51 -9.07 6.13 16.56
C GLU A 51 -9.03 5.09 15.44
N THR A 52 -10.20 4.76 14.87
CA THR A 52 -10.29 3.79 13.76
C THR A 52 -9.54 4.28 12.52
N CYS A 53 -9.75 5.54 12.11
CA CYS A 53 -9.02 6.12 10.97
C CYS A 53 -7.51 6.17 11.23
N TYR A 54 -7.08 6.58 12.43
CA TYR A 54 -5.67 6.64 12.79
C TYR A 54 -5.00 5.26 12.69
N PHE A 55 -5.66 4.22 13.22
CA PHE A 55 -5.14 2.86 13.16
C PHE A 55 -5.00 2.34 11.71
N VAL A 56 -6.05 2.53 10.90
CA VAL A 56 -6.06 2.08 9.49
C VAL A 56 -5.05 2.88 8.66
N GLU A 57 -4.95 4.20 8.86
CA GLU A 57 -3.94 5.03 8.21
C GLU A 57 -2.53 4.61 8.59
N ALA A 58 -2.28 4.29 9.86
CA ALA A 58 -0.97 3.83 10.31
C ALA A 58 -0.59 2.52 9.61
N LEU A 59 -1.54 1.57 9.49
CA LEU A 59 -1.34 0.32 8.75
C LEU A 59 -1.05 0.56 7.26
N ILE A 60 -1.86 1.37 6.58
CA ILE A 60 -1.65 1.71 5.17
C ILE A 60 -0.28 2.38 4.98
N LYS A 61 0.07 3.36 5.83
CA LYS A 61 1.39 4.02 5.79
C LYS A 61 2.53 3.03 5.96
N CYS A 62 2.41 2.07 6.89
CA CYS A 62 3.41 1.01 7.06
C CYS A 62 3.52 0.12 5.81
N ASN A 63 2.38 -0.30 5.25
CA ASN A 63 2.35 -1.13 4.05
C ASN A 63 2.99 -0.43 2.85
N LEU A 64 2.63 0.83 2.58
CA LEU A 64 3.19 1.61 1.48
C LEU A 64 4.68 1.89 1.66
N LYS A 65 5.14 2.15 2.89
CA LYS A 65 6.59 2.27 3.18
C LYS A 65 7.34 0.97 2.91
N SER A 66 6.76 -0.17 3.28
CA SER A 66 7.36 -1.48 3.02
C SER A 66 7.40 -1.78 1.52
N LEU A 67 6.29 -1.51 0.82
CA LEU A 67 6.18 -1.67 -0.63
C LEU A 67 7.21 -0.83 -1.37
N ALA A 68 7.37 0.45 -1.02
CA ALA A 68 8.38 1.33 -1.59
C ALA A 68 9.79 0.73 -1.44
N LYS A 69 10.17 0.32 -0.21
CA LYS A 69 11.49 -0.27 0.06
C LYS A 69 11.76 -1.52 -0.78
N VAL A 70 10.78 -2.44 -0.86
CA VAL A 70 10.94 -3.68 -1.63
C VAL A 70 11.00 -3.38 -3.12
N SER A 71 10.13 -2.52 -3.64
CA SER A 71 10.11 -2.15 -5.07
C SER A 71 11.39 -1.42 -5.50
N GLU A 72 11.92 -0.52 -4.67
CA GLU A 72 13.19 0.16 -4.91
C GLU A 72 14.36 -0.83 -4.94
N ALA A 73 14.41 -1.78 -3.98
CA ALA A 73 15.43 -2.81 -3.95
C ALA A 73 15.40 -3.70 -5.21
N LEU A 74 14.20 -4.11 -5.64
CA LEU A 74 14.02 -4.88 -6.88
C LEU A 74 14.46 -4.09 -8.12
N ALA A 75 14.15 -2.79 -8.19
CA ALA A 75 14.56 -1.92 -9.29
C ALA A 75 16.09 -1.65 -9.33
N VAL A 76 16.81 -1.87 -8.23
CA VAL A 76 18.28 -1.85 -8.21
C VAL A 76 18.82 -3.20 -8.68
N GLN A 77 18.25 -4.32 -8.22
CA GLN A 77 18.67 -5.67 -8.62
C GLN A 77 18.49 -5.93 -10.12
N ASP A 78 17.38 -5.47 -10.71
CA ASP A 78 17.09 -5.61 -12.15
C ASP A 78 18.15 -4.92 -13.04
N ARG A 79 18.91 -3.95 -12.50
CA ARG A 79 20.01 -3.29 -13.20
C ARG A 79 21.35 -4.02 -13.11
N THR A 80 21.44 -5.09 -12.32
CA THR A 80 22.70 -5.85 -12.07
C THR A 80 22.72 -7.25 -12.68
N GLU A 81 21.61 -7.71 -13.27
CA GLU A 81 21.63 -8.92 -14.10
C GLU A 81 22.42 -8.63 -15.40
N PRO A 82 23.47 -9.41 -15.74
CA PRO A 82 24.16 -9.26 -17.00
C PRO A 82 23.16 -9.52 -18.14
N ILE A 83 23.14 -8.64 -19.14
CA ILE A 83 22.60 -9.00 -20.45
C ILE A 83 23.57 -10.03 -21.01
N ASP A 84 23.24 -11.31 -20.87
CA ASP A 84 23.97 -12.38 -21.55
C ASP A 84 23.78 -12.17 -23.06
N LEU A 85 24.90 -11.89 -23.74
CA LEU A 85 25.04 -11.63 -25.18
C LEU A 85 25.80 -12.79 -25.83
#